data_AF-A0A1V5JIS3-F1
#
_entry.id   AF-A0A1V5JIS3-F1
#
_cell.length_a   1.000
_cell.length_b   1.000
_cell.length_c   1.000
_cell.angle_alpha   90.00
_cell.angle_beta   90.00
_cell.angle_gamma   90.00
#
_symmetry.space_group_name_H-M   'P 1'
#
loop_
_entity.id
_entity.type
_entity.pdbx_description
1 polymer ?
#
loop_
_entity_poly.entity_id
_entity_poly.type
_entity_poly.pdbx_seq_one_letter_code
_entity_poly.pdbx_strand_id
1 'polypeptide(L)' 'MSAQAGDAIIGMLGIKTDQLNIGLSYDFTISNLITSSGGAYEISLIYSFTSAQVRRGGRIHAIPCPEF' A
#
# COMPACT_ATOMS: atom_id res chain seq x y z
N MET A 1 2.98 15.55 35.70
CA MET A 1 3.96 15.33 34.62
C MET A 1 3.19 15.39 33.32
N SER A 2 3.29 16.52 32.59
CA SER A 2 2.61 16.67 31.31
C SER A 2 3.34 15.80 30.29
N ALA A 3 2.66 14.88 29.62
CA ALA A 3 3.23 14.19 28.48
C ALA A 3 3.48 15.25 27.40
N GLN A 4 4.75 15.53 27.09
CA GLN A 4 5.11 16.30 25.91
C GLN A 4 4.57 15.53 24.71
N ALA A 5 3.55 16.08 24.03
CA ALA A 5 3.10 15.50 22.77
C ALA A 5 4.28 15.53 21.80
N GLY A 6 4.69 14.36 21.33
CA GLY A 6 5.76 14.23 20.35
C GLY A 6 5.24 14.66 18.98
N ASP A 7 5.77 15.75 18.44
CA ASP A 7 5.50 16.17 17.06
C ASP A 7 6.41 15.37 16.11
N ALA A 8 5.86 14.84 15.03
CA ALA A 8 6.61 14.09 14.03
C ALA A 8 6.14 14.43 12.59
N ILE A 9 7.09 14.40 11.66
CA ILE A 9 6.86 14.51 10.21
C ILE A 9 7.31 13.21 9.57
N ILE A 10 6.46 12.66 8.70
CA ILE A 10 6.74 11.41 8.01
C ILE A 10 6.98 11.73 6.53
N GLY A 11 8.16 11.37 6.03
CA GLY A 11 8.49 11.42 4.61
C GLY A 11 8.34 10.04 3.98
N MET A 12 7.80 9.96 2.76
CA MET A 12 7.70 8.70 2.02
C MET A 12 8.15 8.84 0.57
N LEU A 13 8.85 7.83 0.08
CA LEU A 13 9.25 7.66 -1.31
C LEU A 13 8.77 6.29 -1.79
N GLY A 14 8.17 6.23 -2.98
CA GLY A 14 7.69 4.95 -3.52
C GLY A 14 7.74 4.89 -5.03
N ILE A 15 7.94 3.67 -5.54
CA ILE A 15 7.92 3.34 -6.96
C ILE A 15 6.79 2.34 -7.18
N LYS A 16 5.89 2.67 -8.11
CA LYS A 16 4.73 1.85 -8.48
C LYS A 16 4.92 1.29 -9.88
N THR A 17 4.93 -0.04 -9.99
CA THR A 17 4.97 -0.80 -11.24
C THR A 17 3.68 -1.62 -11.38
N ASP A 18 3.44 -2.19 -12.56
CA ASP A 18 2.24 -2.98 -12.88
C ASP A 18 1.95 -4.13 -11.89
N GLN A 19 2.99 -4.83 -11.43
CA GLN A 19 2.86 -5.97 -10.51
C GLN A 19 3.58 -5.77 -9.17
N LEU A 20 4.43 -4.76 -9.04
CA LEU A 20 5.27 -4.56 -7.87
C LEU A 20 5.26 -3.09 -7.44
N ASN A 21 4.94 -2.84 -6.18
CA ASN A 21 5.02 -1.52 -5.57
C ASN A 21 6.01 -1.59 -4.40
N ILE A 22 6.93 -0.64 -4.36
CA ILE A 22 7.93 -0.53 -3.30
C ILE A 22 7.75 0.84 -2.66
N GLY A 23 7.69 0.89 -1.34
CA GLY A 23 7.59 2.10 -0.54
C GLY A 23 8.70 2.14 0.50
N LEU A 24 9.22 3.33 0.76
CA LEU A 24 10.17 3.65 1.82
C LEU A 24 9.56 4.79 2.62
N SER A 25 9.44 4.62 3.93
CA SER A 25 8.94 5.65 4.85
C SER A 25 9.97 5.94 5.92
N TYR A 26 9.98 7.20 6.37
CA TYR A 26 10.83 7.61 7.46
C TYR A 26 10.13 8.64 8.35
N ASP A 27 10.06 8.33 9.63
CA ASP A 27 9.46 9.15 10.67
C ASP A 27 10.51 10.05 11.33
N PHE A 28 10.48 11.35 11.03
CA PHE A 28 11.29 12.37 11.69
C PHE A 28 10.51 12.96 12.88
N THR A 29 10.90 12.61 14.11
CA THR A 29 10.37 13.25 15.33
C THR A 29 11.04 14.61 15.57
N ILE A 30 10.27 15.70 15.67
CA ILE A 30 10.76 17.08 15.83
C ILE A 30 11.02 17.44 17.30
N SER A 31 10.34 16.78 18.25
CA SER A 31 10.45 17.12 19.66
C SER A 31 11.88 16.97 20.20
N ASN A 32 12.18 17.67 21.30
CA ASN A 32 13.48 17.82 22.01
C ASN A 32 14.22 16.52 22.44
N LEU A 33 13.85 15.36 21.89
CA LEU A 33 14.52 14.07 22.02
C LEU A 33 15.31 13.68 20.75
N ILE A 34 15.69 14.65 19.91
CA ILE A 34 16.61 14.48 18.77
C ILE A 34 17.91 13.76 19.17
N THR A 35 18.28 13.77 20.46
CA THR A 35 19.51 13.16 20.98
C THR A 35 19.49 11.65 21.20
N SER A 36 18.36 10.94 21.07
CA SER A 36 18.31 9.50 21.46
C SER A 36 17.78 8.50 20.44
N SER A 37 16.97 8.91 19.46
CA SER A 37 16.43 7.99 18.46
C SER A 37 16.35 8.72 17.14
N GLY A 38 17.36 8.55 16.29
CA GLY A 38 17.46 9.20 14.97
C GLY A 38 16.44 8.71 13.95
N GLY A 39 15.14 8.73 14.29
CA GLY A 39 14.00 8.32 13.48
C GLY A 39 13.81 6.81 13.33
N ALA A 40 12.72 6.42 12.66
CA ALA A 40 12.42 5.05 12.27
C ALA A 40 12.46 4.93 10.73
N TYR A 41 13.16 3.92 10.22
CA TYR A 41 13.22 3.63 8.78
C TYR A 41 12.36 2.41 8.47
N GLU A 42 11.44 2.56 7.54
CA GLU A 42 10.46 1.54 7.19
C GLU A 42 10.47 1.24 5.69
N ILE A 43 10.29 -0.03 5.34
CA ILE A 43 10.32 -0.53 3.96
C ILE A 43 9.05 -1.34 3.71
N SER A 44 8.32 -0.99 2.65
CA SER A 44 7.09 -1.64 2.21
C SER A 44 7.28 -2.28 0.84
N LEU A 45 6.84 -3.54 0.69
CA LEU A 45 6.86 -4.25 -0.59
C LEU A 45 5.49 -4.89 -0.83
N ILE A 46 4.85 -4.51 -1.93
CA ILE A 46 3.51 -4.96 -2.30
C ILE A 46 3.57 -5.59 -3.70
N TYR A 47 3.32 -6.89 -3.77
CA TYR A 47 3.22 -7.62 -5.03
C TYR A 47 1.76 -7.90 -5.38
N SER A 48 1.33 -7.48 -6.56
CA SER A 48 -0.03 -7.59 -7.05
C SER A 48 -0.14 -8.67 -8.13
N PHE A 49 -0.84 -9.75 -7.81
CA PHE A 49 -1.16 -10.80 -8.77
C PHE A 49 -2.33 -10.34 -9.65
N THR A 50 -2.04 -9.68 -10.77
CA THR A 50 -3.06 -9.42 -11.78
C THR A 50 -3.31 -10.71 -12.56
N SER A 51 -4.46 -11.33 -12.33
CA SER A 51 -4.94 -12.41 -13.20
C SER A 51 -5.37 -11.78 -14.52
N ALA A 52 -4.42 -11.66 -15.46
CA ALA A 52 -4.67 -11.24 -16.83
C ALA A 52 -5.56 -12.23 -17.62
N GLN A 53 -6.17 -13.22 -16.96
CA GLN A 53 -6.97 -14.27 -17.58
C GLN A 53 -8.31 -14.55 -16.90
N VAL A 54 -8.94 -13.56 -16.26
CA VAL A 54 -10.41 -13.60 -16.24
C VAL A 54 -10.88 -13.25 -17.64
N ARG A 55 -10.78 -14.23 -18.56
CA ARG A 55 -11.38 -14.20 -19.89
C ARG A 55 -12.90 -14.11 -19.68
N ARG A 56 -13.40 -12.89 -19.47
CA ARG A 56 -14.81 -12.48 -19.59
C ARG A 56 -15.27 -12.56 -21.06
N GLY A 57 -14.90 -13.65 -21.73
CA GLY A 57 -15.11 -13.88 -23.17
C GLY A 57 -15.70 -15.25 -23.47
N GLY A 58 -16.09 -16.03 -22.46
CA GLY A 58 -17.05 -17.10 -22.67
C GLY A 58 -18.39 -16.44 -22.96
N ARG A 59 -18.79 -16.40 -24.24
CA ARG A 59 -20.15 -16.04 -24.64
C ARG A 59 -21.11 -16.78 -23.72
N ILE A 60 -21.80 -16.06 -22.85
CA ILE A 60 -22.85 -16.62 -22.02
C ILE A 60 -23.90 -17.09 -23.02
N HIS A 61 -23.93 -18.40 -23.30
CA HIS A 61 -24.94 -18.97 -24.16
C HIS A 61 -26.25 -18.82 -23.40
N ALA A 62 -27.12 -17.94 -23.87
CA ALA A 62 -28.48 -17.88 -23.36
C ALA A 62 -29.09 -19.26 -23.59
N ILE A 63 -29.46 -19.94 -22.50
CA ILE A 63 -30.19 -21.21 -22.58
C ILE A 63 -31.57 -20.85 -23.15
N PRO A 64 -31.94 -21.29 -24.36
CA PRO A 64 -33.25 -20.96 -24.91
C PRO A 64 -34.33 -21.54 -23.99
N CYS A 65 -35.32 -20.70 -23.63
CA CYS A 65 -36.43 -21.09 -22.78
C CYS A 65 -37.26 -22.17 -23.48
N PRO A 66 -37.63 -23.28 -22.80
CA PRO A 66 -38.50 -24.28 -23.37
C PRO A 66 -39.92 -23.73 -23.52
N GLU A 67 -40.47 -23.81 -24.74
CA GLU A 67 -41.90 -23.61 -24.99
C GLU A 67 -42.62 -24.95 -24.75
N PHE A 68 -43.57 -24.96 -23.82
CA PHE A 68 -44.52 -26.06 -23.57
C PHE A 68 -45.87 -25.71 -24.18
#